data_AF-A0A7S3U7R8-F1
#
_entry.id   AF-A0A7S3U7R8-F1
#
_cell.length_a   1.000
_cell.length_b   1.000
_cell.length_c   1.000
_cell.angle_alpha   90.00
_cell.angle_beta   90.00
_cell.angle_gamma   90.00
#
_symmetry.space_group_name_H-M   'P 1'
#
loop_
_entity.id
_entity.type
_entity.pdbx_description
1 polymer ?
#
loop_
_entity_poly.entity_id
_entity_poly.type
_entity_poly.pdbx_seq_one_letter_code
_entity_poly.pdbx_strand_id
1 'polypeptide(L)'
;GEVGPSVAHDGVLAVGTKVEAQYKLISGQISYIWYKGTVIGANPDGTFRVEYEDGDIWDEVPMQNIKVPSELGQSEEQAVASRRHQAALAAKGYLEEHQIMQ
;
A
#
# COMPACT_ATOMS: atom_id res chain seq x y z
N GLY A 1 11.78 -18.58 -10.79
CA GLY A 1 12.44 -17.57 -9.95
C GLY A 1 11.38 -16.55 -9.62
N GLU A 2 10.90 -16.57 -8.39
CA GLU A 2 9.83 -15.66 -7.94
C GLU A 2 10.49 -14.31 -7.64
N VAL A 3 10.23 -13.33 -8.49
CA VAL A 3 10.64 -11.95 -8.28
C VAL A 3 9.68 -11.34 -7.24
N GLY A 4 10.04 -11.48 -5.96
CA GLY A 4 9.35 -10.79 -4.86
C GLY A 4 9.48 -9.27 -4.98
N PRO A 5 8.54 -8.50 -4.42
CA PRO A 5 8.52 -7.05 -4.57
C PRO A 5 9.74 -6.43 -3.89
N SER A 6 10.62 -5.83 -4.70
CA SER A 6 11.83 -5.16 -4.23
C SER A 6 11.45 -3.92 -3.41
N VAL A 7 11.54 -4.09 -2.10
CA VAL A 7 11.73 -3.10 -1.02
C VAL A 7 11.80 -1.64 -1.49
N ALA A 8 10.80 -0.86 -1.04
CA ALA A 8 10.80 0.59 -1.08
C ALA A 8 11.95 1.13 -0.22
N HIS A 9 13.03 1.53 -0.86
CA HIS A 9 14.09 2.35 -0.25
C HIS A 9 14.23 3.63 -1.08
N ASP A 10 14.11 4.77 -0.41
CA ASP A 10 14.52 6.11 -0.90
C ASP A 10 13.97 6.56 -2.28
N GLY A 11 12.64 6.72 -2.36
CA GLY A 11 12.06 7.66 -3.34
C GLY A 11 11.65 7.09 -4.70
N VAL A 12 11.66 5.76 -4.89
CA VAL A 12 11.11 5.14 -6.11
C VAL A 12 10.00 4.17 -5.73
N LEU A 13 8.75 4.58 -5.94
CA LEU A 13 7.60 3.69 -5.84
C LEU A 13 7.65 2.69 -7.00
N ALA A 14 7.57 1.39 -6.69
CA ALA A 14 7.56 0.35 -7.71
C ALA A 14 6.23 0.34 -8.48
N VAL A 15 6.29 -0.06 -9.75
CA VAL A 15 5.08 -0.33 -10.54
C VAL A 15 4.27 -1.46 -9.86
N GLY A 16 2.96 -1.28 -9.77
CA GLY A 16 2.04 -2.15 -9.03
C GLY A 16 1.82 -1.73 -7.58
N THR A 17 2.59 -0.77 -7.04
CA THR A 17 2.39 -0.27 -5.68
C THR A 17 1.03 0.41 -5.56
N LYS A 18 0.22 -0.05 -4.61
CA LYS A 18 -1.04 0.61 -4.27
C LYS A 18 -0.75 1.87 -3.46
N VAL A 19 -1.41 2.95 -3.82
CA VAL A 19 -1.17 4.28 -3.23
C VAL A 19 -2.48 5.00 -3.05
N GLU A 20 -2.43 6.06 -2.26
CA GLU A 20 -3.43 7.12 -2.30
C GLU A 20 -2.77 8.35 -2.90
N ALA A 21 -3.34 8.91 -3.97
CA ALA A 21 -2.80 10.08 -4.63
C ALA A 21 -3.85 11.19 -4.71
N GLN A 22 -3.41 12.44 -4.62
CA GLN A 22 -4.25 13.59 -4.97
C GLN A 22 -4.32 13.71 -6.50
N TYR A 23 -5.38 14.34 -7.02
CA TYR A 23 -5.59 14.54 -8.45
C TYR A 23 -5.52 16.01 -8.84
N LYS A 24 -4.96 16.32 -10.01
CA LYS A 24 -4.95 17.68 -10.57
C LYS A 24 -6.24 17.93 -11.34
N LEU A 25 -7.04 18.86 -10.84
CA LEU A 25 -8.26 19.30 -11.48
C LEU A 25 -7.96 20.04 -12.80
N ILE A 26 -8.96 20.13 -13.68
CA ILE A 26 -8.88 20.88 -14.96
C ILE A 26 -8.49 22.35 -14.72
N SER A 27 -8.83 22.92 -13.56
CA SER A 27 -8.44 24.27 -13.14
C SER A 27 -6.94 24.43 -12.86
N GLY A 28 -6.18 23.34 -12.85
CA GLY A 28 -4.77 23.30 -12.45
C GLY A 28 -4.55 23.20 -10.93
N GLN A 29 -5.62 23.22 -10.14
CA GLN A 29 -5.54 23.04 -8.69
C GLN A 29 -5.40 21.56 -8.33
N ILE A 30 -4.67 21.29 -7.25
CA ILE A 30 -4.57 19.95 -6.67
C ILE A 30 -5.76 19.72 -5.73
N SER A 31 -6.41 18.57 -5.86
CA SER A 31 -7.48 18.15 -4.97
C SER A 31 -6.97 17.95 -3.54
N TYR A 32 -7.76 18.39 -2.56
CA TYR A 32 -7.52 18.10 -1.15
C TYR A 32 -7.89 16.66 -0.76
N ILE A 33 -8.61 15.95 -1.64
CA ILE A 33 -9.05 14.57 -1.44
C ILE A 33 -7.97 13.62 -1.96
N TRP A 34 -7.79 12.53 -1.24
CA TRP A 34 -6.90 11.44 -1.61
C TRP A 34 -7.73 10.32 -2.25
N TYR A 35 -7.30 9.87 -3.42
CA TYR A 35 -7.97 8.83 -4.19
C TYR A 35 -7.06 7.62 -4.27
N LYS A 36 -7.63 6.43 -4.12
CA LYS A 36 -6.88 5.20 -4.28
C LYS A 36 -6.44 5.03 -5.73
N GLY A 37 -5.23 4.53 -5.90
CA GLY A 37 -4.67 4.26 -7.20
C GLY A 37 -3.53 3.26 -7.15
N THR A 38 -2.97 3.00 -8.33
CA THR A 38 -1.85 2.10 -8.53
C THR A 38 -0.78 2.83 -9.31
N VAL A 39 0.47 2.76 -8.85
CA VAL A 39 1.60 3.24 -9.63
C VAL A 39 1.77 2.33 -10.85
N ILE A 40 1.65 2.89 -12.05
CA ILE A 40 1.83 2.16 -13.31
C ILE A 40 3.11 2.57 -14.03
N GLY A 41 3.82 3.59 -13.54
CA GLY A 41 5.11 4.03 -14.07
C GLY A 41 5.81 5.02 -13.15
N ALA A 42 7.14 5.12 -13.28
CA ALA A 42 7.97 6.12 -12.63
C ALA A 42 8.74 6.90 -13.70
N ASN A 43 8.72 8.23 -13.60
CA ASN A 43 9.37 9.13 -14.55
C ASN A 43 10.78 9.50 -14.05
N PRO A 44 11.72 9.82 -14.97
CA PRO A 44 13.08 10.18 -14.61
C PRO A 44 13.20 11.50 -13.84
N ASP A 45 12.15 12.33 -13.84
CA ASP A 45 12.06 13.59 -13.10
C ASP A 45 11.59 13.44 -11.64
N GLY A 46 11.28 12.20 -11.22
CA GLY A 46 10.80 11.89 -9.87
C GLY A 46 9.29 12.00 -9.69
N THR A 47 8.52 12.20 -10.77
CA THR A 47 7.06 12.04 -10.77
C THR A 47 6.64 10.61 -11.09
N PHE A 48 5.39 10.28 -10.83
CA PHE A 48 4.84 8.94 -11.04
C PHE A 48 3.58 8.99 -11.88
N ARG A 49 3.40 7.94 -12.68
CA ARG A 49 2.17 7.66 -13.39
C ARG A 49 1.27 6.82 -12.50
N VAL A 50 0.09 7.34 -12.17
CA VAL A 50 -0.89 6.66 -11.30
C VAL A 50 -2.19 6.45 -12.06
N GLU A 51 -2.67 5.20 -12.07
CA GLU A 51 -4.03 4.84 -12.48
C GLU A 51 -4.94 4.81 -11.25
N TYR A 52 -6.00 5.61 -11.26
CA TYR A 52 -6.99 5.68 -10.19
C TYR A 52 -8.07 4.58 -10.36
N GLU A 53 -8.81 4.28 -9.30
CA GLU A 53 -9.82 3.19 -9.32
C GLU A 53 -11.00 3.45 -10.27
N ASP A 54 -11.24 4.70 -10.68
CA ASP A 54 -12.24 5.08 -11.67
C ASP A 54 -11.76 4.96 -13.12
N GLY A 55 -10.48 4.62 -13.32
CA GLY A 55 -9.86 4.43 -14.63
C GLY A 55 -9.19 5.69 -15.19
N ASP A 56 -9.24 6.82 -14.48
CA ASP A 56 -8.47 8.00 -14.86
C ASP A 56 -6.97 7.78 -14.58
N ILE A 57 -6.13 8.44 -15.37
CA ILE A 57 -4.67 8.36 -15.23
C ILE A 57 -4.09 9.77 -15.13
N TRP A 58 -3.23 9.99 -14.14
CA TRP A 58 -2.37 11.17 -14.10
C TRP A 58 -0.91 10.74 -14.25
N ASP A 59 -0.26 11.24 -15.31
CA ASP A 59 1.08 10.82 -15.72
C ASP A 59 2.22 11.37 -14.87
N GLU A 60 2.01 12.53 -14.25
CA GLU A 60 3.05 13.33 -13.60
C GLU A 60 2.66 13.66 -12.15
N VAL A 61 2.24 12.64 -11.39
CA VAL A 61 1.90 12.82 -9.97
C VAL A 61 3.18 13.07 -9.16
N PRO A 62 3.33 14.23 -8.51
CA PRO A 62 4.50 14.49 -7.69
C PRO A 62 4.51 13.61 -6.44
N MET A 63 5.70 13.20 -5.97
CA MET A 63 5.82 12.36 -4.77
C MET A 63 5.11 12.92 -3.54
N GLN A 64 5.10 14.25 -3.35
CA GLN A 64 4.38 14.92 -2.25
C GLN A 64 2.85 14.74 -2.29
N ASN A 65 2.32 14.39 -3.46
CA ASN A 65 0.91 14.13 -3.72
C ASN A 65 0.58 12.63 -3.69
N ILE A 66 1.50 11.80 -3.20
CA ILE A 66 1.34 10.35 -3.06
C ILE A 66 1.56 9.96 -1.60
N LYS A 67 0.69 9.09 -1.11
CA LYS A 67 0.81 8.39 0.17
C LYS A 67 0.83 6.91 -0.11
N VAL A 68 1.78 6.21 0.51
CA VAL A 68 1.76 4.75 0.57
C VAL A 68 1.01 4.37 1.84
N PRO A 69 -0.15 3.68 1.75
CA PRO A 69 -0.82 3.12 2.92
C PRO A 69 0.19 2.34 3.76
N SER A 70 0.21 2.58 5.07
CA SER A 70 1.13 1.92 6.00
C SER A 70 1.02 0.39 6.01
N GLU A 71 -0.04 -0.16 5.44
CA GLU A 71 -0.26 -1.60 5.23
C GLU A 71 0.65 -2.20 4.14
N LEU A 72 1.15 -1.39 3.20
CA LEU A 72 2.04 -1.82 2.11
C LEU A 72 3.52 -1.60 2.41
N GLY A 73 3.81 -0.91 3.52
CA GLY A 73 5.14 -0.90 4.13
C GLY A 73 5.41 -2.14 4.98
N GLN A 74 4.41 -3.01 5.17
CA GLN A 74 4.60 -4.27 5.87
C GLN A 74 5.19 -5.28 4.89
N SER A 75 6.48 -5.56 5.04
CA SER A 75 7.11 -6.67 4.34
C SER A 75 6.32 -7.96 4.56
N GLU A 76 6.34 -8.88 3.61
CA GLU A 76 5.66 -10.19 3.76
C GLU A 76 6.01 -10.89 5.08
N GLU A 77 7.25 -10.71 5.57
CA GLU A 77 7.71 -11.15 6.88
C GLU A 77 6.83 -10.62 8.02
N GLN A 78 6.52 -9.31 8.02
CA GLN A 78 5.70 -8.66 9.05
C GLN A 78 4.23 -9.05 8.93
N ALA A 79 3.71 -9.21 7.71
CA ALA A 79 2.35 -9.69 7.48
C ALA A 79 2.18 -11.17 7.89
N VAL A 80 3.19 -12.01 7.67
CA VAL A 80 3.20 -13.41 8.12
C VAL A 80 3.38 -13.51 9.63
N ALA A 81 4.26 -12.71 10.23
CA ALA A 81 4.44 -12.65 11.67
C ALA A 81 3.14 -12.22 12.38
N SER A 82 2.44 -11.20 11.86
CA SER A 82 1.15 -10.76 12.40
C SER A 82 0.07 -11.83 12.30
N ARG A 83 -0.06 -12.51 11.15
CA ARG A 83 -1.01 -13.63 10.97
C ARG A 83 -0.70 -14.80 11.91
N ARG A 84 0.57 -15.16 12.08
CA ARG A 84 1.00 -16.21 13.03
C ARG A 84 0.71 -15.83 14.48
N HIS A 85 0.98 -14.58 14.86
CA HIS A 85 0.72 -14.08 16.21
C HIS A 85 -0.79 -14.12 16.53
N GLN A 86 -1.64 -13.64 15.62
CA GLN A 86 -3.10 -13.72 15.78
C GLN A 86 -3.59 -15.17 15.87
N ALA A 87 -3.11 -16.07 15.02
CA ALA A 87 -3.48 -17.48 15.06
C ALA A 87 -3.06 -18.15 16.38
N ALA A 88 -1.88 -17.81 16.91
CA ALA A 88 -1.39 -18.34 18.18
C ALA A 88 -2.22 -17.84 19.38
N LEU A 89 -2.66 -16.58 19.37
CA LEU A 89 -3.54 -16.04 20.40
C LEU A 89 -4.94 -16.71 20.34
N ALA A 90 -5.50 -16.91 19.15
CA ALA A 90 -6.77 -17.61 18.99
C ALA A 90 -6.70 -19.07 19.46
N ALA A 91 -5.61 -19.77 19.15
CA ALA A 91 -5.38 -21.14 19.62
C ALA A 91 -5.21 -21.21 21.15
N LYS A 92 -4.51 -20.25 21.75
CA LYS A 92 -4.38 -20.16 23.22
C LYS A 92 -5.72 -19.85 23.90
N GLY A 93 -6.49 -18.92 23.37
CA GLY A 93 -7.83 -18.62 23.87
C GLY A 93 -8.76 -19.83 23.81
N TYR A 94 -8.74 -20.59 22.71
CA TYR A 94 -9.54 -21.81 22.57
C TYR A 94 -9.16 -22.90 23.59
N LEU A 95 -7.87 -23.04 23.90
CA LEU A 95 -7.38 -24.01 24.89
C LEU A 95 -7.70 -23.61 26.33
N GLU A 96 -7.63 -22.32 26.67
CA GLU A 96 -7.99 -21.83 28.01
C GLU A 96 -9.49 -21.98 28.28
N GLU A 97 -10.37 -21.68 27.32
CA GLU A 97 -11.83 -21.83 27.51
C GLU A 97 -12.26 -23.30 27.65
N HIS A 98 -11.64 -24.22 26.90
CA HIS A 98 -11.96 -25.65 26.97
C HIS A 98 -11.50 -26.34 28.26
N GLN A 99 -10.57 -25.73 29.01
CA GLN A 99 -10.07 -26.26 30.28
C GLN A 99 -10.92 -25.82 31.48
N ILE A 100 -11.80 -24.83 31.31
CA ILE A 100 -12.71 -24.32 32.35
C ILE A 100 -14.09 -25.02 32.27
N MET A 101 -14.38 -25.79 31.21
CA MET A 101 -15.65 -26.49 31.01
C MET A 101 -15.63 -28.01 31.28
N GLN A 102 -14.58 -28.54 31.93
CA GLN A 102 -14.53 -29.94 32.42
C GLN A 102 -14.51 -29.98 33.95
#